data_AF-A0A371K8V0-F1
#
_entry.id   AF-A0A371K8V0-F1
#
_cell.length_a   1.000
_cell.length_b   1.000
_cell.length_c   1.000
_cell.angle_alpha   90.00
_cell.angle_beta   90.00
_cell.angle_gamma   90.00
#
_symmetry.space_group_name_H-M   'P 1'
#
loop_
_entity.id
_entity.type
_entity.pdbx_description
1 polymer ?
#
loop_
_entity_poly.entity_id
_entity_poly.type
_entity_poly.pdbx_seq_one_letter_code
_entity_poly.pdbx_strand_id
1 'polypeptide(L)'
;MPKHAVRELIETEKDNARSTEEQIGIAHAMWDHDIGPQHDGLKRADVEDRLGLDLDHKPKTSLKHLVDIDIVEEFTRPGPDTYVIAEWREGNDAFILGEVTEAAEQGVEALIEHMHEDDPIEGDDTPAVADGSGITIRSAVADAFDYEPHAVEEHLRTGDPVDKLNEAVEAIEEEEELETRSDYGEILFINQAYRYRLTQEAVQMYEEDE
;
A
#
# COMPACT_ATOMS: atom_id res chain seq x y z
N MET A 1 12.86 33.05 -23.61
CA MET A 1 13.33 32.42 -22.34
C MET A 1 12.06 31.83 -21.76
N PRO A 2 11.74 30.58 -22.10
CA PRO A 2 10.40 29.98 -22.06
C PRO A 2 9.67 29.88 -20.71
N LYS A 3 10.21 30.53 -19.67
CA LYS A 3 9.87 30.30 -18.26
C LYS A 3 9.11 31.46 -17.62
N HIS A 4 8.76 32.51 -18.38
CA HIS A 4 8.27 33.75 -17.78
C HIS A 4 6.76 33.71 -17.51
N ALA A 5 5.96 33.21 -18.44
CA ALA A 5 4.50 33.16 -18.31
C ALA A 5 4.05 32.30 -17.12
N VAL A 6 4.62 31.10 -16.97
CA VAL A 6 4.29 30.20 -15.85
C VAL A 6 4.71 30.79 -14.51
N ARG A 7 5.89 31.42 -14.44
CA ARG A 7 6.33 32.15 -13.24
C ARG A 7 5.35 33.27 -12.89
N GLU A 8 5.02 34.12 -13.86
CA GLU A 8 4.13 35.26 -13.65
C GLU A 8 2.74 34.82 -13.17
N LEU A 9 2.22 33.72 -13.71
CA LEU A 9 0.96 33.14 -13.25
C LEU A 9 1.04 32.66 -11.80
N ILE A 10 2.10 31.90 -11.45
CA ILE A 10 2.29 31.39 -10.08
C ILE A 10 2.45 32.56 -9.10
N GLU A 11 3.28 33.55 -9.44
CA GLU A 11 3.48 34.74 -8.60
C GLU A 11 2.16 35.52 -8.46
N THR A 12 1.35 35.66 -9.51
CA THR A 12 0.08 36.39 -9.47
C THR A 12 -0.98 35.68 -8.62
N GLU A 13 -1.18 34.37 -8.84
CA GLU A 13 -2.24 33.60 -8.19
C GLU A 13 -1.86 33.15 -6.77
N LYS A 14 -0.56 33.09 -6.47
CA LYS A 14 -0.02 32.56 -5.19
C LYS A 14 0.95 33.53 -4.50
N ASP A 15 0.87 34.84 -4.75
CA ASP A 15 1.76 35.89 -4.19
C ASP A 15 1.96 35.82 -2.66
N ASN A 16 0.99 35.27 -1.93
CA ASN A 16 1.03 35.15 -0.47
C ASN A 16 1.42 33.75 0.05
N ALA A 17 1.66 32.78 -0.84
CA ALA A 17 2.10 31.45 -0.46
C ALA A 17 3.58 31.50 -0.05
N ARG A 18 3.94 30.78 1.02
CA ARG A 18 5.34 30.71 1.47
C ARG A 18 6.22 29.82 0.57
N SER A 19 5.59 29.03 -0.31
CA SER A 19 6.26 28.08 -1.19
C SER A 19 6.28 28.50 -2.65
N THR A 20 6.12 29.79 -2.98
CA THR A 20 6.03 30.28 -4.36
C THR A 20 7.26 29.95 -5.19
N GLU A 21 8.48 30.15 -4.67
CA GLU A 21 9.72 29.80 -5.38
C GLU A 21 9.83 28.28 -5.62
N GLU A 22 9.36 27.46 -4.69
CA GLU A 22 9.34 26.01 -4.85
C GLU A 22 8.28 25.55 -5.86
N GLN A 23 7.13 26.22 -5.91
CA GLN A 23 6.10 25.97 -6.93
C GLN A 23 6.67 26.25 -8.33
N ILE A 24 7.36 27.38 -8.49
CA ILE A 24 8.06 27.75 -9.74
C ILE A 24 9.14 26.71 -10.06
N GLY A 25 9.96 26.34 -9.08
CA GLY A 25 11.01 25.34 -9.23
C GLY A 25 10.48 23.98 -9.69
N ILE A 26 9.40 23.49 -9.06
CA ILE A 26 8.72 22.25 -9.45
C ILE A 26 8.19 22.34 -10.87
N ALA A 27 7.45 23.40 -11.22
CA ALA A 27 6.86 23.54 -12.55
C ALA A 27 7.93 23.59 -13.66
N HIS A 28 9.01 24.34 -13.44
CA HIS A 28 10.13 24.42 -14.38
C HIS A 28 10.88 23.10 -14.50
N ALA A 29 11.15 22.43 -13.38
CA ALA A 29 11.84 21.14 -13.41
C ALA A 29 10.98 20.07 -14.09
N MET A 30 9.66 20.05 -13.85
CA MET A 30 8.76 19.15 -14.59
C MET A 30 8.80 19.39 -16.09
N TRP A 31 8.88 20.66 -16.54
CA TRP A 31 9.06 20.98 -17.96
C TRP A 31 10.41 20.50 -18.48
N ASP A 32 11.50 20.83 -17.79
CA ASP A 32 12.87 20.46 -18.18
C ASP A 32 13.08 18.92 -18.22
N HIS A 33 12.25 18.15 -17.52
CA HIS A 33 12.25 16.69 -17.49
C HIS A 33 11.15 16.04 -18.36
N ASP A 34 10.49 16.79 -19.25
CA ASP A 34 9.42 16.31 -20.15
C ASP A 34 8.23 15.65 -19.42
N ILE A 35 7.91 16.11 -18.21
CA ILE A 35 6.83 15.59 -17.36
C ILE A 35 5.50 16.29 -17.72
N GLY A 36 5.14 16.20 -18.99
CA GLY A 36 3.93 16.77 -19.57
C GLY A 36 2.69 15.85 -19.52
N PRO A 37 1.60 16.20 -20.22
CA PRO A 37 0.35 15.44 -20.26
C PRO A 37 0.49 14.00 -20.75
N GLN A 38 1.54 13.68 -21.51
CA GLN A 38 1.79 12.33 -22.02
C GLN A 38 2.62 11.47 -21.05
N HIS A 39 3.13 12.06 -19.97
CA HIS A 39 3.92 11.35 -18.96
C HIS A 39 3.02 10.60 -17.96
N ASP A 40 3.54 9.50 -17.41
CA ASP A 40 2.91 8.65 -16.36
C ASP A 40 2.73 9.34 -14.99
N GLY A 41 3.12 10.61 -14.91
CA GLY A 41 3.22 11.42 -13.69
C GLY A 41 4.20 10.91 -12.62
N LEU A 42 4.62 11.82 -11.75
CA LEU A 42 5.47 11.55 -10.59
C LEU A 42 4.63 11.20 -9.37
N LYS A 43 5.08 10.27 -8.53
CA LYS A 43 4.51 10.15 -7.17
C LYS A 43 5.02 11.32 -6.35
N ARG A 44 4.22 11.77 -5.38
CA ARG A 44 4.62 12.80 -4.42
C ARG A 44 5.97 12.52 -3.74
N ALA A 45 6.19 11.26 -3.35
CA ALA A 45 7.41 10.84 -2.65
C ALA A 45 8.65 10.93 -3.54
N ASP A 46 8.49 10.93 -4.86
CA ASP A 46 9.59 10.92 -5.81
C ASP A 46 9.91 12.33 -6.34
N VAL A 47 9.16 13.37 -5.94
CA VAL A 47 9.24 14.71 -6.54
C VAL A 47 10.62 15.35 -6.36
N GLU A 48 11.14 15.40 -5.14
CA GLU A 48 12.43 16.03 -4.84
C GLU A 48 13.57 15.31 -5.56
N ASP A 49 13.61 13.98 -5.43
CA ASP A 49 14.65 13.15 -6.03
C ASP A 49 14.62 13.19 -7.57
N ARG A 50 13.43 13.10 -8.18
CA ARG A 50 13.29 13.03 -9.64
C ARG A 50 13.49 14.38 -10.32
N LEU A 51 13.12 15.47 -9.65
CA LEU A 51 13.29 16.82 -10.17
C LEU A 51 14.63 17.44 -9.76
N GLY A 52 15.42 16.79 -8.89
CA GLY A 52 16.68 17.30 -8.39
C GLY A 52 16.51 18.57 -7.56
N LEU A 53 15.42 18.64 -6.78
CA LEU A 53 15.06 19.80 -5.95
C LEU A 53 15.28 19.48 -4.47
N ASP A 54 15.60 20.51 -3.70
CA ASP A 54 15.66 20.49 -2.24
C ASP A 54 14.61 21.49 -1.74
N LEU A 55 13.46 20.98 -1.29
CA LEU A 55 12.31 21.80 -0.93
C LEU A 55 12.31 22.12 0.57
N ASP A 56 12.19 23.39 0.90
CA ASP A 56 12.01 23.87 2.28
C ASP A 56 10.64 23.46 2.86
N HIS A 57 9.64 23.26 2.00
CA HIS A 57 8.29 22.85 2.34
C HIS A 57 7.98 21.46 1.79
N LYS A 58 7.05 20.77 2.49
CA LYS A 58 6.59 19.44 2.05
C LYS A 58 6.10 19.50 0.59
N PRO A 59 6.52 18.58 -0.30
CA PRO A 59 6.09 18.54 -1.69
C PRO A 59 4.56 18.62 -1.87
N LYS A 60 3.81 18.03 -0.93
CA LYS A 60 2.34 18.09 -0.90
C LYS A 60 1.79 19.51 -0.98
N THR A 61 2.41 20.45 -0.26
CA THR A 61 1.93 21.83 -0.15
C THR A 61 2.10 22.57 -1.47
N SER A 62 3.30 22.48 -2.06
CA SER A 62 3.62 23.13 -3.33
C SER A 62 2.85 22.51 -4.49
N LEU A 63 2.75 21.18 -4.56
CA LEU A 63 1.94 20.50 -5.56
C LEU A 63 0.46 20.87 -5.47
N LYS A 64 -0.11 20.93 -4.26
CA LYS A 64 -1.50 21.36 -4.10
C LYS A 64 -1.73 22.76 -4.68
N HIS A 65 -0.83 23.70 -4.41
CA HIS A 65 -0.97 25.04 -4.95
C HIS A 65 -0.89 25.09 -6.48
N LEU A 66 -0.01 24.28 -7.08
CA LEU A 66 0.09 24.15 -8.54
C LEU A 66 -1.15 23.48 -9.15
N VAL A 67 -1.75 22.52 -8.45
CA VAL A 67 -3.03 21.90 -8.83
C VAL A 67 -4.17 22.91 -8.74
N ASP A 68 -4.21 23.73 -7.69
CA ASP A 68 -5.26 24.75 -7.49
C ASP A 68 -5.29 25.82 -8.60
N ILE A 69 -4.20 25.99 -9.38
CA ILE A 69 -4.09 26.95 -10.50
C ILE A 69 -3.91 26.27 -11.86
N ASP A 70 -4.19 24.97 -11.93
CA ASP A 70 -4.17 24.18 -13.17
C ASP A 70 -2.81 24.17 -13.90
N ILE A 71 -1.70 24.35 -13.17
CA ILE A 71 -0.34 24.14 -13.71
C ILE A 71 0.04 22.66 -13.68
N VAL A 72 -0.38 21.95 -12.63
CA VAL A 72 -0.14 20.51 -12.46
C VAL A 72 -1.48 19.79 -12.33
N GLU A 73 -1.64 18.68 -13.03
CA GLU A 73 -2.76 17.75 -12.85
C GLU A 73 -2.43 16.73 -11.76
N GLU A 74 -3.32 16.52 -10.79
CA GLU A 74 -3.31 15.38 -9.87
C GLU A 74 -4.25 14.29 -10.38
N PHE A 75 -3.75 13.07 -10.58
CA PHE A 75 -4.53 11.95 -11.10
C PHE A 75 -4.07 10.59 -10.53
N THR A 76 -4.91 9.56 -10.64
CA THR A 76 -4.55 8.16 -10.42
C THR A 76 -4.49 7.42 -11.76
N ARG A 77 -3.76 6.29 -11.82
CA ARG A 77 -3.73 5.51 -13.06
C ARG A 77 -5.10 4.87 -13.28
N PRO A 78 -5.51 4.63 -14.53
CA PRO A 78 -6.71 3.85 -14.81
C PRO A 78 -6.67 2.51 -14.08
N GLY A 79 -7.70 2.20 -13.31
CA GLY A 79 -7.76 1.01 -12.48
C GLY A 79 -8.56 1.24 -11.20
N PRO A 80 -8.63 0.24 -10.30
CA PRO A 80 -9.27 0.38 -9.00
C PRO A 80 -8.42 1.26 -8.08
N ASP A 81 -9.06 2.10 -7.25
CA ASP A 81 -8.32 2.96 -6.30
C ASP A 81 -7.51 2.15 -5.28
N THR A 82 -7.94 0.92 -4.99
CA THR A 82 -7.26 -0.02 -4.10
C THR A 82 -7.10 -1.36 -4.79
N TYR A 83 -5.87 -1.88 -4.81
CA TYR A 83 -5.59 -3.25 -5.19
C TYR A 83 -5.67 -4.14 -3.96
N VAL A 84 -6.37 -5.27 -4.09
CA VAL A 84 -6.46 -6.29 -3.04
C VAL A 84 -5.69 -7.51 -3.51
N ILE A 85 -4.72 -7.94 -2.71
CA ILE A 85 -3.75 -8.98 -3.06
C ILE A 85 -3.82 -10.07 -2.00
N ALA A 86 -3.89 -11.34 -2.43
CA ALA A 86 -3.65 -12.49 -1.55
C ALA A 86 -2.21 -12.99 -1.81
N GLU A 87 -1.37 -12.95 -0.79
CA GLU A 87 0.07 -13.27 -0.91
C GLU A 87 0.34 -14.72 -1.33
N TRP A 88 -0.60 -15.63 -1.08
CA TRP A 88 -0.42 -17.09 -1.22
C TRP A 88 -1.03 -17.70 -2.50
N ARG A 89 -1.85 -16.96 -3.25
CA ARG A 89 -2.53 -17.49 -4.46
C ARG A 89 -1.55 -17.55 -5.66
N GLU A 90 -1.90 -18.40 -6.65
CA GLU A 90 -1.06 -18.71 -7.83
C GLU A 90 -0.37 -17.46 -8.40
N GLY A 91 0.96 -17.40 -8.22
CA GLY A 91 1.80 -16.27 -8.62
C GLY A 91 2.58 -15.58 -7.50
N ASN A 92 2.27 -15.84 -6.22
CA ASN A 92 2.71 -15.08 -5.04
C ASN A 92 2.37 -13.59 -5.24
N ASP A 93 1.23 -13.13 -4.73
CA ASP A 93 0.60 -11.82 -4.97
C ASP A 93 -0.47 -11.80 -6.07
N ALA A 94 -1.50 -12.65 -5.95
CA ALA A 94 -2.62 -12.61 -6.90
C ALA A 94 -3.63 -11.49 -6.55
N PHE A 95 -4.02 -10.68 -7.54
CA PHE A 95 -5.10 -9.71 -7.38
C PHE A 95 -6.46 -10.41 -7.26
N ILE A 96 -7.17 -10.19 -6.15
CA ILE A 96 -8.46 -10.83 -5.82
C ILE A 96 -9.65 -9.85 -5.84
N LEU A 97 -9.59 -8.87 -6.76
CA LEU A 97 -10.61 -7.83 -6.90
C LEU A 97 -12.01 -8.44 -7.12
N GLY A 98 -12.89 -8.27 -6.13
CA GLY A 98 -14.28 -8.75 -6.17
C GLY A 98 -14.52 -10.12 -5.53
N GLU A 99 -13.47 -10.85 -5.14
CA GLU A 99 -13.54 -12.16 -4.48
C GLU A 99 -12.86 -12.15 -3.11
N VAL A 100 -12.76 -10.97 -2.49
CA VAL A 100 -11.98 -10.76 -1.26
C VAL A 100 -12.46 -11.64 -0.11
N THR A 101 -13.76 -11.63 0.16
CA THR A 101 -14.37 -12.44 1.22
C THR A 101 -14.20 -13.93 0.97
N GLU A 102 -14.41 -14.38 -0.27
CA GLU A 102 -14.26 -15.80 -0.63
C GLU A 102 -12.80 -16.27 -0.51
N ALA A 103 -11.83 -15.45 -0.94
CA ALA A 103 -10.41 -15.74 -0.77
C ALA A 103 -10.03 -15.82 0.71
N ALA A 104 -10.54 -14.91 1.55
CA ALA A 104 -10.32 -14.92 2.98
C ALA A 104 -10.91 -16.16 3.65
N GLU A 105 -12.15 -16.53 3.33
CA GLU A 105 -12.80 -17.74 3.85
C GLU A 105 -12.01 -19.01 3.48
N GLN A 106 -11.48 -19.09 2.25
CA GLN A 106 -10.62 -20.20 1.83
C GLN A 106 -9.30 -20.23 2.61
N GLY A 107 -8.68 -19.07 2.83
CA GLY A 107 -7.47 -18.95 3.65
C GLY A 107 -7.70 -19.36 5.11
N VAL A 108 -8.84 -18.98 5.69
CA VAL A 108 -9.25 -19.41 7.04
C VAL A 108 -9.37 -20.93 7.14
N GLU A 109 -10.02 -21.59 6.17
CA GLU A 109 -10.14 -23.04 6.23
C GLU A 109 -8.80 -23.76 6.03
N ALA A 110 -7.90 -23.23 5.19
CA ALA A 110 -6.54 -23.75 5.04
C ALA A 110 -5.70 -23.57 6.32
N LEU A 111 -5.84 -22.44 7.02
CA LEU A 111 -5.23 -22.21 8.32
C LEU A 111 -5.75 -23.21 9.37
N ILE A 112 -7.06 -23.47 9.41
CA ILE A 112 -7.64 -24.44 10.34
C ILE A 112 -7.14 -25.86 10.04
N GLU A 113 -7.01 -26.23 8.76
CA GLU A 113 -6.40 -27.50 8.37
C GLU A 113 -4.95 -27.60 8.87
N HIS A 114 -4.18 -26.53 8.75
CA HIS A 114 -2.81 -26.48 9.27
C HIS A 114 -2.75 -26.66 10.79
N MET A 115 -3.65 -26.01 11.55
CA MET A 115 -3.75 -26.20 12.99
C MET A 115 -3.97 -27.67 13.37
N HIS A 116 -4.83 -28.38 12.63
CA HIS A 116 -5.10 -29.79 12.89
C HIS A 116 -3.90 -30.71 12.60
N GLU A 117 -3.05 -30.34 11.65
CA GLU A 117 -1.82 -31.08 11.33
C GLU A 117 -0.71 -30.84 12.36
N ASP A 118 -0.65 -29.62 12.90
CA ASP A 118 0.31 -29.21 13.94
C ASP A 118 -0.08 -29.70 15.34
N ASP A 119 -1.39 -29.88 15.59
CA ASP A 119 -1.90 -30.40 16.86
C ASP A 119 -1.30 -31.80 17.18
N PRO A 120 -0.83 -32.04 18.42
CA PRO A 120 -0.24 -33.32 18.79
C PRO A 120 -1.27 -34.45 18.69
N ILE A 121 -0.89 -35.55 18.01
CA ILE A 121 -1.76 -36.72 17.84
C ILE A 121 -2.08 -37.34 19.21
N GLU A 122 -3.34 -37.30 19.64
CA GLU A 122 -3.80 -38.08 20.78
C GLU A 122 -3.76 -39.58 20.43
N GLY A 123 -2.72 -40.31 20.89
CA GLY A 123 -2.76 -41.78 20.86
C GLY A 123 -1.46 -42.57 20.74
N ASP A 124 -0.27 -41.99 20.76
CA ASP A 124 0.97 -42.79 20.81
C ASP A 124 1.53 -42.85 22.24
N ASP A 125 1.54 -44.06 22.83
CA ASP A 125 2.17 -44.42 24.11
C ASP A 125 3.71 -44.35 24.03
N THR A 126 4.26 -43.39 23.27
CA THR A 126 5.63 -42.94 23.42
C THR A 126 5.74 -42.15 24.72
N PRO A 127 6.81 -42.36 25.53
CA PRO A 127 7.02 -41.56 26.74
C PRO A 127 6.93 -40.10 26.35
N ALA A 128 5.97 -39.40 26.96
CA ALA A 128 5.83 -37.95 26.87
C ALA A 128 7.23 -37.34 26.83
N VAL A 129 7.58 -36.74 25.69
CA VAL A 129 8.72 -35.84 25.65
C VAL A 129 8.38 -34.80 26.71
N ALA A 130 9.09 -34.86 27.83
CA ALA A 130 8.82 -34.07 29.02
C ALA A 130 9.25 -32.60 28.86
N ASP A 131 9.12 -32.09 27.62
CA ASP A 131 9.20 -30.70 27.18
C ASP A 131 8.04 -30.45 26.20
N GLY A 132 6.81 -30.82 26.59
CA GLY A 132 5.58 -30.47 25.88
C GLY A 132 5.28 -28.97 25.92
N SER A 133 6.21 -28.17 25.40
CA SER A 133 6.22 -26.70 25.45
C SER A 133 6.67 -26.09 24.12
N GLY A 134 6.50 -26.79 23.00
CA GLY A 134 6.57 -26.14 21.69
C GLY A 134 5.29 -25.33 21.51
N ILE A 135 5.43 -24.07 21.11
CA ILE A 135 4.30 -23.23 20.71
C ILE A 135 3.66 -23.92 19.50
N THR A 136 2.35 -24.17 19.53
CA THR A 136 1.60 -24.65 18.37
C THR A 136 0.96 -23.48 17.65
N ILE A 137 0.61 -23.68 16.37
CA ILE A 137 -0.13 -22.70 15.58
C ILE A 137 -1.45 -22.34 16.28
N ARG A 138 -2.14 -23.35 16.82
CA ARG A 138 -3.37 -23.13 17.56
C ARG A 138 -3.14 -22.29 18.82
N SER A 139 -2.05 -22.50 19.57
CA SER A 139 -1.77 -21.68 20.76
C SER A 139 -1.38 -20.25 20.40
N ALA A 140 -0.54 -20.04 19.38
CA ALA A 140 -0.14 -18.71 18.94
C ALA A 140 -1.37 -17.88 18.51
N VAL A 141 -2.24 -18.48 17.69
CA VAL A 141 -3.46 -17.81 17.25
C VAL A 141 -4.45 -17.61 18.40
N ALA A 142 -4.57 -18.56 19.33
CA ALA A 142 -5.40 -18.40 20.53
C ALA A 142 -4.96 -17.21 21.38
N ASP A 143 -3.65 -17.08 21.60
CA ASP A 143 -3.05 -16.02 22.41
C ASP A 143 -3.26 -14.65 21.74
N ALA A 144 -3.11 -14.55 20.42
CA ALA A 144 -3.34 -13.31 19.67
C ALA A 144 -4.79 -12.81 19.82
N PHE A 145 -5.77 -13.70 19.71
CA PHE A 145 -7.18 -13.33 19.82
C PHE A 145 -7.70 -13.23 21.28
N ASP A 146 -6.92 -13.59 22.29
CA ASP A 146 -7.36 -13.76 23.70
C ASP A 146 -8.52 -14.77 23.83
N TYR A 147 -8.38 -15.93 23.16
CA TYR A 147 -9.34 -17.05 23.22
C TYR A 147 -8.71 -18.32 23.79
N GLU A 148 -9.55 -19.23 24.28
CA GLU A 148 -9.09 -20.58 24.59
C GLU A 148 -8.84 -21.37 23.28
N PRO A 149 -7.81 -22.23 23.20
CA PRO A 149 -7.43 -22.95 21.97
C PRO A 149 -8.58 -23.70 21.26
N HIS A 150 -9.53 -24.23 22.03
CA HIS A 150 -10.67 -24.98 21.49
C HIS A 150 -11.76 -24.08 20.87
N ALA A 151 -11.74 -22.77 21.14
CA ALA A 151 -12.69 -21.79 20.60
C ALA A 151 -12.17 -21.08 19.34
N VAL A 152 -10.87 -21.22 19.02
CA VAL A 152 -10.20 -20.52 17.92
C VAL A 152 -10.87 -20.78 16.57
N GLU A 153 -11.22 -22.03 16.24
CA GLU A 153 -11.83 -22.34 14.95
C GLU A 153 -13.21 -21.71 14.76
N GLU A 154 -14.04 -21.71 15.80
CA GLU A 154 -15.34 -21.03 15.75
C GLU A 154 -15.14 -19.52 15.61
N HIS A 155 -14.13 -18.98 16.30
CA HIS A 155 -13.78 -17.58 16.21
C HIS A 155 -13.34 -17.18 14.78
N LEU A 156 -12.43 -17.95 14.17
CA LEU A 156 -11.94 -17.71 12.81
C LEU A 156 -13.07 -17.76 11.76
N ARG A 157 -14.06 -18.64 11.95
CA ARG A 157 -15.22 -18.79 11.04
C ARG A 157 -16.31 -17.74 11.24
N THR A 158 -16.18 -16.84 12.21
CA THR A 158 -17.21 -15.85 12.54
C THR A 158 -16.68 -14.42 12.50
N GLY A 159 -17.48 -13.51 11.93
CA GLY A 159 -17.10 -12.11 11.77
C GLY A 159 -16.52 -11.81 10.39
N ASP A 160 -15.55 -10.90 10.32
CA ASP A 160 -14.87 -10.55 9.07
C ASP A 160 -13.70 -11.51 8.81
N PRO A 161 -13.77 -12.39 7.80
CA PRO A 161 -12.73 -13.38 7.54
C PRO A 161 -11.40 -12.74 7.14
N VAL A 162 -11.39 -11.51 6.60
CA VAL A 162 -10.15 -10.81 6.22
C VAL A 162 -9.36 -10.44 7.47
N ASP A 163 -10.02 -9.76 8.41
CA ASP A 163 -9.40 -9.35 9.68
C ASP A 163 -8.92 -10.58 10.46
N LYS A 164 -9.74 -11.65 10.49
CA LYS A 164 -9.39 -12.89 11.18
C LYS A 164 -8.21 -13.62 10.56
N LEU A 165 -8.14 -13.69 9.24
CA LEU A 165 -7.03 -14.34 8.56
C LEU A 165 -5.73 -13.57 8.77
N ASN A 166 -5.74 -12.25 8.55
CA ASN A 166 -4.53 -11.43 8.67
C ASN A 166 -3.99 -11.43 10.10
N GLU A 167 -4.83 -11.22 11.12
CA GLU A 167 -4.42 -11.23 12.53
C GLU A 167 -3.83 -12.60 12.94
N ALA A 168 -4.39 -13.71 12.43
CA ALA A 168 -3.85 -15.03 12.69
C ALA A 168 -2.51 -15.29 11.98
N VAL A 169 -2.34 -14.80 10.75
CA VAL A 169 -1.08 -14.92 10.01
C VAL A 169 0.02 -14.12 10.69
N GLU A 170 -0.25 -12.85 11.04
CA GLU A 170 0.67 -11.99 11.80
C GLU A 170 1.13 -12.69 13.09
N ALA A 171 0.19 -13.26 13.86
CA ALA A 171 0.50 -13.98 15.10
C ALA A 171 1.43 -15.20 14.90
N ILE A 172 1.29 -15.91 13.79
CA ILE A 172 2.16 -17.06 13.47
C ILE A 172 3.54 -16.58 13.05
N GLU A 173 3.62 -15.52 12.26
CA GLU A 173 4.89 -14.97 11.76
C GLU A 173 5.71 -14.26 12.86
N GLU A 174 5.07 -13.78 13.92
CA GLU A 174 5.74 -13.25 15.11
C GLU A 174 6.46 -14.34 15.93
N GLU A 175 6.05 -15.61 15.80
CA GLU A 175 6.64 -16.74 16.52
C GLU A 175 7.79 -17.37 15.73
N GLU A 176 9.03 -17.23 16.21
CA GLU A 176 10.24 -17.72 15.53
C GLU A 176 10.26 -19.24 15.31
N GLU A 177 9.46 -19.99 16.07
CA GLU A 177 9.38 -21.45 16.03
C GLU A 177 8.30 -21.98 15.06
N LEU A 178 7.48 -21.10 14.50
CA LEU A 178 6.38 -21.44 13.61
C LEU A 178 6.65 -20.97 12.17
N GLU A 179 6.07 -21.68 11.21
CA GLU A 179 6.09 -21.29 9.79
C GLU A 179 4.67 -21.37 9.22
N THR A 180 4.31 -20.42 8.36
CA THR A 180 3.05 -20.47 7.61
C THR A 180 3.13 -21.45 6.44
N ARG A 181 1.99 -22.01 6.03
CA ARG A 181 1.92 -22.81 4.78
C ARG A 181 1.78 -21.91 3.56
N SER A 182 2.04 -22.47 2.39
CA SER A 182 1.94 -21.75 1.11
C SER A 182 0.50 -21.60 0.57
N ASP A 183 -0.52 -22.09 1.26
CA ASP A 183 -1.92 -22.09 0.81
C ASP A 183 -2.84 -21.16 1.63
N TYR A 184 -2.26 -20.34 2.52
CA TYR A 184 -2.88 -19.17 3.14
C TYR A 184 -1.82 -18.11 3.44
N GLY A 185 -2.22 -16.87 3.74
CA GLY A 185 -1.33 -15.74 4.02
C GLY A 185 -2.14 -14.46 4.25
N GLU A 186 -1.49 -13.29 4.25
CA GLU A 186 -2.21 -12.03 4.44
C GLU A 186 -2.90 -11.55 3.15
N ILE A 187 -4.01 -10.85 3.34
CA ILE A 187 -4.66 -10.05 2.32
C ILE A 187 -4.21 -8.60 2.45
N LEU A 188 -3.47 -8.11 1.44
CA LEU A 188 -2.94 -6.76 1.40
C LEU A 188 -3.86 -5.81 0.61
N PHE A 189 -4.08 -4.62 1.16
CA PHE A 189 -4.83 -3.53 0.52
C PHE A 189 -3.89 -2.39 0.12
N ILE A 190 -3.50 -2.36 -1.16
CA ILE A 190 -2.56 -1.37 -1.69
C ILE A 190 -3.32 -0.26 -2.42
N ASN A 191 -3.40 0.91 -1.79
CA ASN A 191 -4.00 2.09 -2.42
C ASN A 191 -3.10 2.65 -3.54
N GLN A 192 -3.72 3.05 -4.64
CA GLN A 192 -3.05 3.76 -5.71
C GLN A 192 -2.51 5.10 -5.21
N ALA A 193 -1.23 5.35 -5.52
CA ALA A 193 -0.63 6.64 -5.25
C ALA A 193 -1.06 7.66 -6.32
N TYR A 194 -1.45 8.86 -5.86
CA TYR A 194 -1.61 10.02 -6.74
C TYR A 194 -0.33 10.31 -7.54
N ARG A 195 -0.54 10.76 -8.77
CA ARG A 195 0.47 11.14 -9.75
C ARG A 195 0.29 12.59 -10.14
N TYR A 196 1.41 13.24 -10.43
CA TYR A 196 1.48 14.66 -10.77
C TYR A 196 2.23 14.85 -12.08
N ARG A 197 1.67 15.64 -13.00
CA ARG A 197 2.29 16.04 -14.27
C ARG A 197 1.83 17.44 -14.68
N LEU A 198 2.55 18.10 -15.57
CA LEU A 198 2.08 19.39 -16.12
C LEU A 198 0.79 19.19 -16.91
N THR A 199 -0.10 20.17 -16.81
CA THR A 199 -1.29 20.25 -17.65
C THR A 199 -0.93 20.61 -19.08
N GLN A 200 -1.87 20.38 -20.00
CA GLN A 200 -1.70 20.77 -21.40
C GLN A 200 -1.58 22.28 -21.55
N GLU A 201 -2.27 23.05 -20.69
CA GLU A 201 -2.21 24.50 -20.67
C GLU A 201 -0.84 24.99 -20.18
N ALA A 202 -0.31 24.42 -19.09
CA ALA A 202 1.03 24.77 -18.62
C ALA A 202 2.12 24.51 -19.67
N VAL A 203 2.03 23.38 -20.40
CA VAL A 203 2.94 23.09 -21.52
C VAL A 203 2.84 24.14 -22.63
N GLN A 204 1.63 24.55 -23.02
CA GLN A 204 1.45 25.59 -24.03
C GLN A 204 2.10 26.92 -23.60
N MET A 205 2.00 27.28 -22.32
CA MET A 205 2.67 28.48 -21.79
C MET A 205 4.20 28.42 -21.94
N TYR A 206 4.82 27.24 -21.78
CA TYR A 206 6.26 27.07 -22.01
C TYR A 206 6.62 27.14 -23.49
N GLU A 207 5.83 26.51 -24.36
CA GLU A 207 6.06 26.50 -25.81
C GLU A 207 5.87 27.88 -26.47
N GLU A 208 4.93 28.69 -25.96
CA GLU A 208 4.66 30.03 -26.48
C GLU A 208 5.73 31.07 -26.11
N ASP A 209 6.54 30.81 -25.08
CA ASP A 209 7.64 31.67 -24.61
C ASP A 209 9.03 31.28 -25.21
N GLU A 210 9.10 30.26 -26.09
CA GLU A 210 10.29 29.82 -26.85
C GLU A 210 10.60 30.70 -28.09
#